data_AF-A0A8J3SET9-F1
#
_entry.id   AF-A0A8J3SET9-F1
#
_cell.length_a   1.000
_cell.length_b   1.000
_cell.length_c   1.000
_cell.angle_alpha   90.00
_cell.angle_beta   90.00
_cell.angle_gamma   90.00
#
_symmetry.space_group_name_H-M   'P 1'
#
loop_
_entity.id
_entity.type
_entity.pdbx_description
1 polymer ?
#
loop_
_entity_poly.entity_id
_entity_poly.type
_entity_poly.pdbx_seq_one_letter_code
_entity_poly.pdbx_strand_id
1 'polypeptide(L)'
;MADISGLPGFYRIAEADPGRRAVIDTDGTTTTYGELLARVNRVSNGLRARGLVQGDVVAGVLRNGIDQVIMLMATGQVGLYYVPINWHLTQAEIDYILTDCDAGVVVTHESGGAEALAEGQPDSAPEDRSGGGVMWYTSGTTGFPKGVQRPLPGAEPEAIVPLYTWFLGEVCDLRPGDEAHLVTSPMYHSSPCAHTMFAMHLGHTLVIAERFEPVTVLELVDRYRVTNAMMVPTMFHRMLQLPPEVRDRYDVSSLKQVIHTGAACPVAVKKGIMDWWGPVLYEYYGSTESTIAFAVKPEEWLERPGTVGRPVPTFEAKILDENGDELPPGEPGMIYVKSSLAGFEYRKDPGKTAASMRGEWYAPGDIGFMDKDGYLFLCDRRTDLIISGGVNIYPAEIEAALLEHPAVADVAVIGVPDPEWGHNVVALVQPVPGPRPSPEELLDHLGPRIARFKHPKVIEFRDELPRTPTGKLSRSKVREDYLATRG
;
A
#
# COMPACT_ATOMS: atom_id res chain seq x y z
N MET A 1 -6.55 26.47 -0.22
CA MET A 1 -7.19 25.24 0.27
C MET A 1 -8.17 25.60 1.36
N ALA A 2 -9.26 24.84 1.53
CA ALA A 2 -10.13 25.02 2.69
C ALA A 2 -9.32 24.71 3.96
N ASP A 3 -9.52 25.48 5.02
CA ASP A 3 -8.92 25.18 6.31
C ASP A 3 -9.56 23.89 6.87
N ILE A 4 -8.82 22.79 6.77
CA ILE A 4 -9.24 21.45 7.21
C ILE A 4 -8.76 21.14 8.63
N SER A 5 -8.08 22.07 9.29
CA SER A 5 -7.59 21.90 10.66
C SER A 5 -8.72 21.85 11.71
N GLY A 6 -9.94 22.27 11.34
CA GLY A 6 -11.15 22.16 12.15
C GLY A 6 -12.01 20.91 11.87
N LEU A 7 -11.50 19.91 11.12
CA LEU A 7 -12.32 18.74 10.79
C LEU A 7 -12.65 17.91 12.03
N PRO A 8 -13.93 17.58 12.25
CA PRO A 8 -14.37 16.88 13.47
C PRO A 8 -13.83 15.45 13.59
N GLY A 9 -13.50 14.80 12.46
CA GLY A 9 -13.20 13.37 12.40
C GLY A 9 -14.44 12.49 12.53
N PHE A 10 -14.25 11.18 12.33
CA PHE A 10 -15.33 10.19 12.29
C PHE A 10 -16.36 10.33 13.43
N TYR A 11 -15.91 10.33 14.69
CA TYR A 11 -16.81 10.30 15.84
C TYR A 11 -17.74 11.51 15.88
N ARG A 12 -17.18 12.70 15.68
CA ARG A 12 -17.92 13.96 15.69
C ARG A 12 -18.76 14.15 14.42
N ILE A 13 -18.31 13.63 13.27
CA ILE A 13 -19.12 13.58 12.05
C ILE A 13 -20.36 12.70 12.29
N ALA A 14 -20.20 11.54 12.91
CA ALA A 14 -21.30 10.63 13.20
C ALA A 14 -22.30 11.20 14.23
N GLU A 15 -21.84 11.98 15.20
CA GLU A 15 -22.71 12.72 16.14
C GLU A 15 -23.51 13.82 15.43
N ALA A 16 -22.86 14.56 14.52
CA ALA A 16 -23.46 15.70 13.83
C ALA A 16 -24.41 15.29 12.68
N ASP A 17 -24.09 14.20 11.98
CA ASP A 17 -24.83 13.69 10.83
C ASP A 17 -24.94 12.15 10.88
N PRO A 18 -25.73 11.60 11.83
CA PRO A 18 -25.83 10.16 12.02
C PRO A 18 -26.47 9.42 10.84
N GLY A 19 -27.28 10.12 10.03
CA GLY A 19 -27.95 9.54 8.86
C GLY A 19 -27.06 9.42 7.62
N ARG A 20 -25.87 10.02 7.64
CA ARG A 20 -24.90 9.94 6.56
C ARG A 20 -24.50 8.51 6.25
N ARG A 21 -24.32 8.17 4.97
CA ARG A 21 -23.85 6.85 4.58
C ARG A 21 -22.37 6.68 4.92
N ALA A 22 -22.03 5.64 5.68
CA ALA A 22 -20.64 5.35 6.09
C ALA A 22 -20.02 4.21 5.28
N VAL A 23 -20.73 3.09 5.15
CA VAL A 23 -20.20 1.87 4.53
C VAL A 23 -21.24 1.29 3.59
N ILE A 24 -20.80 0.92 2.39
CA ILE A 24 -21.44 -0.04 1.51
C ILE A 24 -20.53 -1.27 1.53
N ASP A 25 -20.97 -2.32 2.20
CA ASP A 25 -20.19 -3.54 2.40
C ASP A 25 -20.15 -4.40 1.11
N THR A 26 -19.37 -5.47 1.15
CA THR A 26 -19.12 -6.40 0.04
C THR A 26 -20.38 -7.05 -0.53
N ASP A 27 -21.44 -7.20 0.27
CA ASP A 27 -22.76 -7.72 -0.13
C ASP A 27 -23.74 -6.61 -0.57
N GLY A 28 -23.31 -5.35 -0.56
CA GLY A 28 -24.12 -4.17 -0.85
C GLY A 28 -24.91 -3.63 0.34
N THR A 29 -24.81 -4.25 1.53
CA THR A 29 -25.43 -3.76 2.75
C THR A 29 -24.91 -2.37 3.08
N THR A 30 -25.82 -1.45 3.36
CA THR A 30 -25.48 -0.07 3.69
C THR A 30 -25.57 0.15 5.20
N THR A 31 -24.55 0.77 5.78
CA THR A 31 -24.51 1.22 7.18
C THR A 31 -24.27 2.74 7.23
N THR A 32 -25.02 3.42 8.07
CA THR A 32 -24.88 4.86 8.32
C THR A 32 -23.77 5.17 9.33
N TYR A 33 -23.34 6.43 9.40
CA TYR A 33 -22.34 6.89 10.37
C TYR A 33 -22.80 6.69 11.81
N GLY A 34 -24.08 6.94 12.12
CA GLY A 34 -24.63 6.72 13.45
C GLY A 34 -24.68 5.24 13.84
N GLU A 35 -25.10 4.37 12.92
CA GLU A 35 -25.09 2.91 13.15
C GLU A 35 -23.68 2.37 13.32
N LEU A 36 -22.72 2.84 12.51
CA LEU A 36 -21.32 2.46 12.63
C LEU A 36 -20.74 2.94 13.96
N LEU A 37 -21.00 4.19 14.37
CA LEU A 37 -20.55 4.72 15.66
C LEU A 37 -21.11 3.90 16.83
N ALA A 38 -22.38 3.52 16.78
CA ALA A 38 -22.99 2.68 17.82
C ALA A 38 -22.28 1.31 17.93
N ARG A 39 -21.94 0.67 16.80
CA ARG A 39 -21.17 -0.58 16.78
C ARG A 39 -19.75 -0.38 17.31
N VAL A 40 -19.06 0.67 16.86
CA VAL A 40 -17.73 1.05 17.32
C VAL A 40 -17.71 1.24 18.84
N ASN A 41 -18.68 1.99 19.38
CA ASN A 41 -18.79 2.20 20.83
C ASN A 41 -19.01 0.89 21.60
N ARG A 42 -19.91 0.01 21.13
CA ARG A 42 -20.13 -1.30 21.77
C ARG A 42 -18.86 -2.15 21.77
N VAL A 43 -18.14 -2.20 20.65
CA VAL A 43 -16.87 -2.95 20.55
C VAL A 43 -15.80 -2.34 21.44
N SER A 44 -15.67 -1.01 21.46
CA SER A 44 -14.76 -0.29 22.37
C SER A 44 -15.01 -0.65 23.83
N ASN A 45 -16.27 -0.60 24.27
CA ASN A 45 -16.67 -1.01 25.62
C ASN A 45 -16.41 -2.50 25.87
N GLY A 46 -16.65 -3.36 24.88
CA GLY A 46 -16.38 -4.79 24.96
C GLY A 46 -14.91 -5.15 25.08
N LEU A 47 -14.01 -4.36 24.48
CA LEU A 47 -12.57 -4.49 24.65
C LEU A 47 -12.16 -4.07 26.07
N ARG A 48 -12.70 -2.96 26.59
CA ARG A 48 -12.48 -2.54 27.99
C ARG A 48 -13.01 -3.57 29.01
N ALA A 49 -14.19 -4.14 28.76
CA ALA A 49 -14.78 -5.18 29.62
C ALA A 49 -13.94 -6.46 29.69
N ARG A 50 -13.09 -6.71 28.69
CA ARG A 50 -12.09 -7.80 28.67
C ARG A 50 -10.77 -7.43 29.37
N GLY A 51 -10.68 -6.25 29.96
CA GLY A 51 -9.56 -5.79 30.75
C GLY A 51 -8.46 -5.06 29.98
N LEU A 52 -8.67 -4.72 28.70
CA LEU A 52 -7.64 -4.07 27.89
C LEU A 52 -7.50 -2.60 28.26
N VAL A 53 -6.25 -2.18 28.46
CA VAL A 53 -5.85 -0.82 28.81
C VAL A 53 -5.08 -0.17 27.67
N GLN A 54 -4.87 1.15 27.76
CA GLN A 54 -4.13 1.88 26.74
C GLN A 54 -2.73 1.25 26.51
N GLY A 55 -2.39 1.03 25.23
CA GLY A 55 -1.13 0.39 24.82
C GLY A 55 -1.22 -1.13 24.63
N ASP A 56 -2.30 -1.78 25.05
CA ASP A 56 -2.53 -3.20 24.76
C ASP A 56 -2.84 -3.43 23.28
N VAL A 57 -2.68 -4.68 22.84
CA VAL A 57 -2.75 -5.07 21.42
C VAL A 57 -3.97 -5.94 21.15
N VAL A 58 -4.68 -5.62 20.07
CA VAL A 58 -5.76 -6.44 19.50
C VAL A 58 -5.36 -6.85 18.07
N ALA A 59 -5.39 -8.14 17.79
CA ALA A 59 -5.12 -8.66 16.46
C ALA A 59 -6.42 -8.99 15.72
N GLY A 60 -6.47 -8.72 14.42
CA GLY A 60 -7.61 -9.07 13.55
C GLY A 60 -7.20 -9.93 12.37
N VAL A 61 -7.70 -11.16 12.29
CA VAL A 61 -7.56 -12.05 11.12
C VAL A 61 -8.87 -11.96 10.34
N LEU A 62 -9.04 -10.85 9.61
CA LEU A 62 -10.31 -10.46 9.01
C LEU A 62 -10.15 -10.20 7.51
N ARG A 63 -11.14 -10.65 6.73
CA ARG A 63 -11.35 -10.24 5.33
C ARG A 63 -11.75 -8.76 5.22
N ASN A 64 -11.75 -8.23 4.01
CA ASN A 64 -12.33 -6.92 3.72
C ASN A 64 -13.81 -6.91 4.12
N GLY A 65 -14.25 -5.85 4.79
CA GLY A 65 -15.63 -5.68 5.23
C GLY A 65 -15.74 -4.78 6.45
N ILE A 66 -16.97 -4.58 6.91
CA ILE A 66 -17.26 -3.65 8.01
C ILE A 66 -16.54 -4.01 9.32
N ASP A 67 -16.26 -5.28 9.58
CA ASP A 67 -15.57 -5.70 10.81
C ASP A 67 -14.17 -5.09 10.92
N GLN A 68 -13.42 -4.97 9.82
CA GLN A 68 -12.13 -4.29 9.85
C GLN A 68 -12.30 -2.79 10.13
N VAL A 69 -13.33 -2.15 9.58
CA VAL A 69 -13.63 -0.74 9.86
C VAL A 69 -13.97 -0.55 11.34
N ILE A 70 -14.81 -1.42 11.90
CA ILE A 70 -15.19 -1.38 13.32
C ILE A 70 -13.97 -1.58 14.20
N MET A 71 -13.14 -2.60 13.94
CA MET A 71 -11.94 -2.86 14.75
C MET A 71 -10.94 -1.71 14.68
N LEU A 72 -10.72 -1.13 13.50
CA LEU A 72 -9.83 0.00 13.31
C LEU A 72 -10.29 1.23 14.10
N MET A 73 -11.57 1.57 14.02
CA MET A 73 -12.11 2.72 14.76
C MET A 73 -12.21 2.43 16.27
N ALA A 74 -12.68 1.25 16.69
CA ALA A 74 -12.86 0.91 18.10
C ALA A 74 -11.52 0.91 18.86
N THR A 75 -10.51 0.20 18.35
CA THR A 75 -9.16 0.21 18.94
C THR A 75 -8.54 1.62 18.94
N GLY A 76 -8.76 2.38 17.87
CA GLY A 76 -8.39 3.79 17.75
C GLY A 76 -9.07 4.71 18.77
N GLN A 77 -10.25 4.36 19.27
CA GLN A 77 -11.02 5.16 20.22
C GLN A 77 -10.56 5.00 21.67
N VAL A 78 -10.03 3.82 22.02
CA VAL A 78 -9.68 3.41 23.40
C VAL A 78 -8.18 3.21 23.63
N GLY A 79 -7.34 3.74 22.74
CA GLY A 79 -5.90 3.81 22.96
C GLY A 79 -5.19 2.46 22.78
N LEU A 80 -5.73 1.58 21.95
CA LEU A 80 -5.16 0.25 21.71
C LEU A 80 -4.33 0.24 20.42
N TYR A 81 -3.40 -0.71 20.30
CA TYR A 81 -2.81 -1.05 19.02
C TYR A 81 -3.66 -2.08 18.30
N TYR A 82 -4.00 -1.80 17.04
CA TYR A 82 -4.58 -2.78 16.14
C TYR A 82 -3.51 -3.41 15.25
N VAL A 83 -3.50 -4.74 15.19
CA VAL A 83 -2.64 -5.52 14.29
C VAL A 83 -3.53 -6.26 13.30
N PRO A 84 -3.77 -5.72 12.10
CA PRO A 84 -4.48 -6.47 11.08
C PRO A 84 -3.54 -7.50 10.45
N ILE A 85 -3.99 -8.75 10.41
CA ILE A 85 -3.22 -9.92 9.96
C ILE A 85 -3.82 -10.47 8.68
N ASN A 86 -2.95 -10.80 7.74
CA ASN A 86 -3.34 -11.45 6.49
C ASN A 86 -3.89 -12.86 6.78
N TRP A 87 -5.17 -13.07 6.47
CA TRP A 87 -5.87 -14.34 6.66
C TRP A 87 -5.42 -15.48 5.73
N HIS A 88 -4.60 -15.19 4.72
CA HIS A 88 -3.93 -16.21 3.89
C HIS A 88 -2.66 -16.78 4.53
N LEU A 89 -2.15 -16.19 5.62
CA LEU A 89 -0.98 -16.71 6.30
C LEU A 89 -1.26 -18.10 6.89
N THR A 90 -0.21 -18.91 6.95
CA THR A 90 -0.26 -20.20 7.65
C THR A 90 -0.46 -19.97 9.14
N GLN A 91 -0.97 -20.98 9.84
CA GLN A 91 -1.15 -20.90 11.30
C GLN A 91 0.16 -20.52 12.02
N ALA A 92 1.30 -21.09 11.61
CA ALA A 92 2.59 -20.80 12.23
C ALA A 92 3.04 -19.34 12.03
N GLU A 93 2.75 -18.74 10.86
CA GLU A 93 3.05 -17.33 10.61
C GLU A 93 2.14 -16.41 11.42
N ILE A 94 0.86 -16.76 11.58
CA ILE A 94 -0.09 -16.05 12.43
C ILE A 94 0.36 -16.14 13.91
N ASP A 95 0.66 -17.35 14.40
CA ASP A 95 1.11 -17.59 15.78
C ASP A 95 2.36 -16.79 16.12
N TYR A 96 3.29 -16.69 15.18
CA TYR A 96 4.47 -15.83 15.32
C TYR A 96 4.07 -14.36 15.54
N ILE A 97 3.20 -13.80 14.69
CA ILE A 97 2.76 -12.39 14.80
C ILE A 97 2.03 -12.16 16.12
N LEU A 98 1.10 -13.05 16.49
CA LEU A 98 0.33 -12.95 17.73
C LEU A 98 1.23 -12.95 18.97
N THR A 99 2.25 -13.81 18.97
CA THR A 99 3.24 -13.90 20.05
C THR A 99 4.14 -12.66 20.11
N ASP A 100 4.61 -12.20 18.95
CA ASP A 100 5.51 -11.04 18.86
C ASP A 100 4.83 -9.74 19.31
N CYS A 101 3.57 -9.54 18.89
CA CYS A 101 2.81 -8.34 19.23
C CYS A 101 2.18 -8.33 20.62
N ASP A 102 2.19 -9.46 21.35
CA ASP A 102 1.47 -9.63 22.64
C ASP A 102 -0.04 -9.38 22.51
N ALA A 103 -0.68 -9.95 21.48
CA ALA A 103 -2.12 -9.77 21.29
C ALA A 103 -2.91 -10.30 22.50
N GLY A 104 -3.61 -9.39 23.21
CA GLY A 104 -4.49 -9.74 24.33
C GLY A 104 -5.86 -10.28 23.87
N VAL A 105 -6.29 -9.87 22.67
CA VAL A 105 -7.51 -10.34 22.00
C VAL A 105 -7.21 -10.59 20.53
N VAL A 106 -7.75 -11.68 19.99
CA VAL A 106 -7.73 -12.00 18.57
C VAL A 106 -9.17 -12.07 18.06
N VAL A 107 -9.44 -11.34 16.98
CA VAL A 107 -10.75 -11.30 16.33
C VAL A 107 -10.66 -11.98 14.98
N THR A 108 -11.53 -12.98 14.74
CA THR A 108 -11.64 -13.69 13.47
C THR A 108 -13.09 -13.78 13.03
N HIS A 109 -13.34 -14.16 11.77
CA HIS A 109 -14.70 -14.41 11.29
C HIS A 109 -15.34 -15.58 12.04
N GLU A 110 -14.57 -16.63 12.33
CA GLU A 110 -15.00 -17.83 13.07
C GLU A 110 -15.36 -17.52 14.53
N SER A 111 -14.74 -16.50 15.13
CA SER A 111 -15.07 -16.05 16.49
C SER A 111 -16.30 -15.13 16.56
N GLY A 112 -17.01 -14.94 15.45
CA GLY A 112 -18.16 -14.03 15.34
C GLY A 112 -17.80 -12.57 15.01
N GLY A 113 -16.58 -12.34 14.51
CA GLY A 113 -16.15 -11.03 14.04
C GLY A 113 -16.11 -9.96 15.14
N ALA A 114 -16.25 -8.70 14.76
CA ALA A 114 -16.27 -7.59 15.71
C ALA A 114 -17.52 -7.65 16.61
N GLU A 115 -18.65 -8.17 16.12
CA GLU A 115 -19.92 -8.20 16.86
C GLU A 115 -19.86 -9.06 18.12
N ALA A 116 -19.03 -10.10 18.16
CA ALA A 116 -18.81 -10.90 19.37
C ALA A 116 -18.19 -10.10 20.55
N LEU A 117 -17.57 -8.96 20.27
CA LEU A 117 -17.11 -8.03 21.30
C LEU A 117 -18.23 -7.09 21.76
N ALA A 118 -19.21 -6.81 20.89
CA ALA A 118 -20.29 -5.84 21.14
C ALA A 118 -21.43 -6.39 22.01
N GLU A 119 -21.56 -7.70 22.15
CA GLU A 119 -22.67 -8.34 22.86
C GLU A 119 -22.79 -7.85 24.32
N GLY A 120 -23.97 -7.33 24.67
CA GLY A 120 -24.29 -6.82 26.01
C GLY A 120 -23.61 -5.50 26.40
N GLN A 121 -22.90 -4.84 25.46
CA GLN A 121 -22.19 -3.59 25.72
C GLN A 121 -23.03 -2.36 25.37
N PRO A 122 -22.84 -1.22 26.06
CA PRO A 122 -23.52 0.02 25.74
C PRO A 122 -23.01 0.62 24.42
N ASP A 123 -23.90 1.32 23.71
CA ASP A 123 -23.60 2.03 22.46
C ASP A 123 -23.18 3.50 22.68
N SER A 124 -23.10 3.95 23.93
CA SER A 124 -22.50 5.23 24.31
C SER A 124 -20.98 5.19 24.18
N ALA A 125 -20.37 6.34 23.87
CA ALA A 125 -18.91 6.45 23.82
C ALA A 125 -18.28 5.96 25.15
N PRO A 126 -17.17 5.19 25.08
CA PRO A 126 -16.46 4.76 26.28
C PRO A 126 -15.93 5.98 27.05
N GLU A 127 -15.82 5.84 28.37
CA GLU A 127 -15.13 6.82 29.22
C GLU A 127 -13.60 6.75 29.00
N ASP A 128 -12.89 7.82 29.37
CA ASP A 128 -11.40 7.92 29.31
C ASP A 128 -10.81 7.50 27.95
N ARG A 129 -11.31 8.13 26.90
CA ARG A 129 -10.87 7.88 25.52
C ARG A 129 -9.45 8.41 25.27
N SER A 130 -8.75 7.71 24.40
CA SER A 130 -7.40 8.05 23.97
C SER A 130 -7.15 7.47 22.59
N GLY A 131 -6.38 8.16 21.76
CA GLY A 131 -6.06 7.74 20.41
C GLY A 131 -5.22 6.45 20.42
N GLY A 132 -5.71 5.43 19.72
CA GLY A 132 -4.98 4.20 19.41
C GLY A 132 -4.08 4.35 18.20
N GLY A 133 -3.50 3.23 17.76
CA GLY A 133 -2.59 3.19 16.62
C GLY A 133 -2.66 1.85 15.89
N VAL A 134 -2.12 1.78 14.68
CA VAL A 134 -2.03 0.52 13.93
C VAL A 134 -0.58 0.07 13.88
N MET A 135 -0.33 -1.19 14.22
CA MET A 135 0.99 -1.81 14.14
C MET A 135 0.98 -2.82 13.00
N TRP A 136 1.62 -2.45 11.89
CA TRP A 136 1.65 -3.29 10.69
C TRP A 136 2.86 -4.21 10.71
N TYR A 137 2.62 -5.49 10.43
CA TYR A 137 3.67 -6.47 10.23
C TYR A 137 4.12 -6.49 8.78
N THR A 138 5.42 -6.24 8.55
CA THR A 138 6.01 -6.24 7.21
C THR A 138 6.91 -7.44 7.03
N SER A 139 6.79 -8.13 5.89
CA SER A 139 7.72 -9.18 5.48
C SER A 139 9.13 -8.60 5.32
N GLY A 140 10.06 -8.98 6.19
CA GLY A 140 11.46 -8.60 6.08
C GLY A 140 12.16 -9.35 4.94
N THR A 141 13.28 -8.81 4.45
CA THR A 141 14.12 -9.44 3.41
C THR A 141 14.88 -10.68 3.89
N THR A 142 14.90 -10.96 5.21
CA THR A 142 15.79 -11.96 5.82
C THR A 142 15.12 -12.85 6.89
N GLY A 143 13.78 -12.86 7.00
CA GLY A 143 13.10 -13.72 7.98
C GLY A 143 11.64 -13.38 8.27
N PHE A 144 11.22 -13.70 9.50
CA PHE A 144 9.87 -13.44 10.02
C PHE A 144 9.46 -11.97 9.94
N PRO A 145 8.15 -11.67 9.83
CA PRO A 145 7.67 -10.31 9.66
C PRO A 145 7.95 -9.44 10.90
N LYS A 146 8.16 -8.14 10.71
CA LYS A 146 8.48 -7.21 11.81
C LYS A 146 7.30 -6.27 12.05
N GLY A 147 6.88 -6.10 13.30
CA GLY A 147 5.84 -5.13 13.67
C GLY A 147 6.40 -3.72 13.71
N VAL A 148 5.96 -2.83 12.82
CA VAL A 148 6.32 -1.41 12.84
C VAL A 148 5.42 -0.68 13.83
N GLN A 149 5.98 -0.24 14.94
CA GLN A 149 5.28 0.41 16.04
C GLN A 149 5.63 1.92 16.08
N ARG A 150 4.61 2.74 16.35
CA ARG A 150 4.75 4.18 16.62
C ARG A 150 4.17 4.49 18.00
N PRO A 151 4.67 5.52 18.70
CA PRO A 151 4.07 5.95 19.96
C PRO A 151 2.59 6.32 19.76
N LEU A 152 1.76 5.94 20.74
CA LEU A 152 0.38 6.42 20.79
C LEU A 152 0.36 7.91 21.14
N PRO A 153 -0.62 8.68 20.63
CA PRO A 153 -0.68 10.13 20.83
C PRO A 153 -0.86 10.55 22.29
N GLY A 154 -1.46 9.71 23.13
CA GLY A 154 -1.75 10.06 24.53
C GLY A 154 -2.76 11.20 24.68
N ALA A 155 -3.56 11.44 23.65
CA ALA A 155 -4.60 12.46 23.60
C ALA A 155 -5.88 11.84 23.02
N GLU A 156 -7.01 12.54 23.14
CA GLU A 156 -8.28 12.12 22.55
C GLU A 156 -8.15 11.77 21.05
N PRO A 157 -8.88 10.78 20.52
CA PRO A 157 -8.78 10.35 19.12
C PRO A 157 -8.96 11.49 18.10
N GLU A 158 -9.75 12.52 18.42
CA GLU A 158 -9.98 13.68 17.56
C GLU A 158 -8.75 14.59 17.45
N ALA A 159 -7.83 14.56 18.41
CA ALA A 159 -6.69 15.48 18.46
C ALA A 159 -5.68 15.26 17.31
N ILE A 160 -5.62 14.06 16.75
CA ILE A 160 -4.71 13.71 15.64
C ILE A 160 -5.32 13.94 14.25
N VAL A 161 -6.66 14.07 14.17
CA VAL A 161 -7.38 14.21 12.90
C VAL A 161 -6.96 15.46 12.10
N PRO A 162 -6.79 16.66 12.71
CA PRO A 162 -6.34 17.84 11.98
C PRO A 162 -5.00 17.65 11.27
N LEU A 163 -4.05 16.97 11.92
CA LEU A 163 -2.72 16.71 11.33
C LEU A 163 -2.81 15.76 10.14
N TYR A 164 -3.55 14.66 10.27
CA TYR A 164 -3.72 13.71 9.16
C TYR A 164 -4.46 14.32 7.98
N THR A 165 -5.54 15.06 8.25
CA THR A 165 -6.33 15.69 7.20
C THR A 165 -5.54 16.77 6.49
N TRP A 166 -4.82 17.64 7.22
CA TRP A 166 -3.87 18.58 6.64
C TRP A 166 -2.86 17.88 5.73
N PHE A 167 -2.17 16.86 6.25
CA PHE A 167 -1.13 16.14 5.51
C PHE A 167 -1.68 15.54 4.20
N LEU A 168 -2.84 14.89 4.24
CA LEU A 168 -3.44 14.26 3.05
C LEU A 168 -4.01 15.29 2.06
N GLY A 169 -4.52 16.41 2.57
CA GLY A 169 -4.95 17.53 1.74
C GLY A 169 -3.78 18.14 0.97
N GLU A 170 -2.64 18.35 1.63
CA GLU A 170 -1.43 18.88 0.98
C GLU A 170 -0.83 17.88 -0.02
N VAL A 171 -0.68 16.61 0.39
CA VAL A 171 0.06 15.59 -0.34
C VAL A 171 -0.74 14.99 -1.50
N CYS A 172 -2.04 14.73 -1.30
CA CYS A 172 -2.87 14.00 -2.26
C CYS A 172 -4.15 14.75 -2.66
N ASP A 173 -4.36 15.99 -2.23
CA ASP A 173 -5.61 16.76 -2.46
C ASP A 173 -6.90 16.02 -2.03
N LEU A 174 -6.80 15.11 -1.05
CA LEU A 174 -7.96 14.39 -0.53
C LEU A 174 -8.86 15.39 0.22
N ARG A 175 -10.09 15.57 -0.25
CA ARG A 175 -11.00 16.59 0.30
C ARG A 175 -11.97 15.99 1.32
N PRO A 176 -12.33 16.70 2.40
CA PRO A 176 -13.44 16.30 3.25
C PRO A 176 -14.78 16.48 2.54
N GLY A 177 -15.83 15.85 3.06
CA GLY A 177 -17.19 16.02 2.56
C GLY A 177 -17.79 14.72 2.02
N ASP A 178 -18.90 14.86 1.31
CA ASP A 178 -19.72 13.74 0.84
C ASP A 178 -19.12 13.14 -0.43
N GLU A 179 -18.04 12.39 -0.22
CA GLU A 179 -17.24 11.72 -1.23
C GLU A 179 -17.31 10.21 -1.00
N ALA A 180 -16.94 9.40 -2.00
CA ALA A 180 -16.96 7.94 -1.90
C ALA A 180 -15.58 7.36 -2.16
N HIS A 181 -15.06 6.57 -1.22
CA HIS A 181 -13.76 5.91 -1.29
C HIS A 181 -13.91 4.42 -1.57
N LEU A 182 -13.35 3.94 -2.68
CA LEU A 182 -13.35 2.52 -3.04
C LEU A 182 -12.20 1.77 -2.38
N VAL A 183 -12.55 0.76 -1.59
CA VAL A 183 -11.63 -0.21 -1.00
C VAL A 183 -11.59 -1.44 -1.89
N THR A 184 -10.53 -1.57 -2.69
CA THR A 184 -10.34 -2.72 -3.60
C THR A 184 -9.13 -3.60 -3.23
N SER A 185 -8.22 -3.05 -2.42
CA SER A 185 -7.04 -3.75 -1.92
C SER A 185 -7.30 -4.33 -0.52
N PRO A 186 -6.54 -5.35 -0.07
CA PRO A 186 -6.80 -5.95 1.24
C PRO A 186 -6.51 -4.99 2.40
N MET A 187 -7.50 -4.80 3.27
CA MET A 187 -7.45 -3.88 4.41
C MET A 187 -6.43 -4.28 5.48
N TYR A 188 -5.91 -5.51 5.44
CA TYR A 188 -4.83 -5.93 6.34
C TYR A 188 -3.44 -5.36 5.96
N HIS A 189 -3.31 -4.76 4.78
CA HIS A 189 -2.08 -4.08 4.40
C HIS A 189 -2.09 -2.61 4.82
N SER A 190 -0.90 -2.03 5.01
CA SER A 190 -0.75 -0.69 5.56
C SER A 190 -1.45 0.41 4.78
N SER A 191 -1.19 0.51 3.47
CA SER A 191 -1.80 1.56 2.65
C SER A 191 -3.33 1.44 2.54
N PRO A 192 -3.93 0.28 2.21
CA PRO A 192 -5.41 0.15 2.16
C PRO A 192 -6.07 0.44 3.52
N CYS A 193 -5.48 -0.06 4.61
CA CYS A 193 -5.94 0.18 5.98
C CYS A 193 -5.96 1.69 6.29
N ALA A 194 -4.84 2.36 6.05
CA ALA A 194 -4.69 3.79 6.32
C ALA A 194 -5.67 4.63 5.50
N HIS A 195 -5.83 4.34 4.20
CA HIS A 195 -6.76 5.09 3.35
C HIS A 195 -8.22 4.88 3.73
N THR A 196 -8.58 3.68 4.21
CA THR A 196 -9.90 3.42 4.81
C THR A 196 -10.11 4.31 6.03
N MET A 197 -9.14 4.36 6.96
CA MET A 197 -9.19 5.21 8.15
C MET A 197 -9.34 6.69 7.77
N PHE A 198 -8.55 7.16 6.81
CA PHE A 198 -8.56 8.54 6.35
C PHE A 198 -9.90 8.95 5.75
N ALA A 199 -10.46 8.10 4.87
CA ALA A 199 -11.76 8.31 4.28
C ALA A 199 -12.86 8.47 5.36
N MET A 200 -12.83 7.64 6.41
CA MET A 200 -13.78 7.75 7.52
C MET A 200 -13.65 9.08 8.28
N HIS A 201 -12.42 9.52 8.56
CA HIS A 201 -12.18 10.81 9.23
C HIS A 201 -12.53 12.02 8.38
N LEU A 202 -12.55 11.88 7.05
CA LEU A 202 -12.94 12.93 6.11
C LEU A 202 -14.45 12.97 5.81
N GLY A 203 -15.22 12.00 6.32
CA GLY A 203 -16.67 11.92 6.10
C GLY A 203 -17.08 11.16 4.83
N HIS A 204 -16.18 10.39 4.23
CA HIS A 204 -16.46 9.68 2.98
C HIS A 204 -17.27 8.40 3.23
N THR A 205 -18.10 8.02 2.28
CA THR A 205 -18.64 6.66 2.23
C THR A 205 -17.57 5.69 1.76
N LEU A 206 -17.31 4.62 2.52
CA LEU A 206 -16.52 3.49 2.06
C LEU A 206 -17.36 2.58 1.17
N VAL A 207 -16.87 2.29 -0.03
CA VAL A 207 -17.42 1.26 -0.92
C VAL A 207 -16.45 0.09 -0.90
N ILE A 208 -16.82 -1.04 -0.30
CA ILE A 208 -15.90 -2.15 -0.04
C ILE A 208 -16.12 -3.26 -1.07
N ALA A 209 -15.08 -3.58 -1.83
CA ALA A 209 -15.02 -4.79 -2.63
C ALA A 209 -14.33 -5.92 -1.85
N GLU A 210 -14.83 -7.15 -2.00
CA GLU A 210 -14.23 -8.33 -1.37
C GLU A 210 -12.79 -8.53 -1.86
N ARG A 211 -12.57 -8.34 -3.16
CA ARG A 211 -11.27 -8.37 -3.83
C ARG A 211 -11.30 -7.49 -5.08
N PHE A 212 -10.12 -7.23 -5.64
CA PHE A 212 -10.01 -6.56 -6.93
C PHE A 212 -10.46 -7.49 -8.06
N GLU A 213 -11.47 -7.04 -8.80
CA GLU A 213 -11.87 -7.56 -10.12
C GLU A 213 -12.09 -6.36 -11.06
N PRO A 214 -11.43 -6.28 -12.23
CA PRO A 214 -11.43 -5.08 -13.06
C PRO A 214 -12.83 -4.56 -13.41
N VAL A 215 -13.74 -5.46 -13.81
CA VAL A 215 -15.11 -5.09 -14.21
C VAL A 215 -15.94 -4.67 -13.00
N THR A 216 -15.84 -5.39 -11.88
CA THR A 216 -16.53 -5.03 -10.63
C THR A 216 -16.08 -3.66 -10.10
N VAL A 217 -14.79 -3.31 -10.24
CA VAL A 217 -14.31 -1.97 -9.89
C VAL A 217 -15.02 -0.90 -10.73
N LEU A 218 -15.12 -1.10 -12.05
CA LEU A 218 -15.82 -0.16 -12.93
C LEU A 218 -17.31 -0.05 -12.59
N GLU A 219 -17.97 -1.18 -12.30
CA GLU A 219 -19.37 -1.24 -11.85
C GLU A 219 -19.60 -0.45 -10.57
N LEU A 220 -18.72 -0.60 -9.57
CA LEU A 220 -18.82 0.10 -8.30
C LEU A 220 -18.57 1.60 -8.46
N VAL A 221 -17.61 1.98 -9.32
CA VAL A 221 -17.34 3.40 -9.63
C VAL A 221 -18.56 4.05 -10.24
N ASP A 222 -19.13 3.46 -11.29
CA ASP A 222 -20.32 3.97 -11.98
C ASP A 222 -21.55 4.03 -11.04
N ARG A 223 -21.85 2.91 -10.38
CA ARG A 223 -23.04 2.75 -9.53
C ARG A 223 -23.05 3.68 -8.32
N TYR A 224 -21.92 3.78 -7.62
CA TYR A 224 -21.82 4.54 -6.38
C TYR A 224 -21.16 5.90 -6.55
N ARG A 225 -20.84 6.28 -7.80
CA ARG A 225 -20.14 7.52 -8.16
C ARG A 225 -18.89 7.71 -7.30
N VAL A 226 -18.07 6.65 -7.22
CA VAL A 226 -16.81 6.66 -6.46
C VAL A 226 -15.95 7.82 -6.92
N THR A 227 -15.39 8.55 -5.96
CA THR A 227 -14.57 9.72 -6.23
C THR A 227 -13.11 9.51 -5.87
N ASN A 228 -12.84 8.66 -4.88
CA ASN A 228 -11.49 8.36 -4.42
C ASN A 228 -11.20 6.85 -4.40
N ALA A 229 -9.96 6.45 -4.63
CA ALA A 229 -9.54 5.07 -4.46
C ALA A 229 -8.06 4.97 -4.12
N MET A 230 -7.66 3.90 -3.43
CA MET A 230 -6.26 3.49 -3.34
C MET A 230 -6.07 2.18 -4.10
N MET A 231 -5.16 2.17 -5.07
CA MET A 231 -4.90 1.05 -5.96
C MET A 231 -3.40 0.77 -6.11
N VAL A 232 -3.06 -0.29 -6.82
CA VAL A 232 -1.67 -0.65 -7.13
C VAL A 232 -1.45 -0.78 -8.65
N PRO A 233 -0.23 -0.60 -9.16
CA PRO A 233 0.03 -0.58 -10.61
C PRO A 233 -0.48 -1.79 -11.40
N THR A 234 -0.42 -2.99 -10.81
CA THR A 234 -0.91 -4.22 -11.46
C THR A 234 -2.41 -4.19 -11.75
N MET A 235 -3.19 -3.46 -10.94
CA MET A 235 -4.62 -3.26 -11.17
C MET A 235 -4.87 -2.41 -12.43
N PHE A 236 -4.10 -1.34 -12.61
CA PHE A 236 -4.18 -0.48 -13.79
C PHE A 236 -3.85 -1.23 -15.08
N HIS A 237 -2.78 -2.03 -15.05
CA HIS A 237 -2.43 -2.86 -16.20
C HIS A 237 -3.59 -3.78 -16.57
N ARG A 238 -4.15 -4.51 -15.60
CA ARG A 238 -5.31 -5.40 -15.81
C ARG A 238 -6.55 -4.66 -16.33
N MET A 239 -6.81 -3.44 -15.86
CA MET A 239 -7.93 -2.64 -16.35
C MET A 239 -7.70 -2.12 -17.78
N LEU A 240 -6.47 -1.75 -18.14
CA LEU A 240 -6.13 -1.31 -19.50
C LEU A 240 -6.22 -2.44 -20.52
N GLN A 241 -6.06 -3.69 -20.09
CA GLN A 241 -6.23 -4.90 -20.92
C GLN A 241 -7.70 -5.28 -21.15
N LEU A 242 -8.66 -4.63 -20.49
CA LEU A 242 -10.07 -4.86 -20.77
C LEU A 242 -10.41 -4.40 -22.21
N PRO A 243 -11.24 -5.16 -22.94
CA PRO A 243 -11.72 -4.71 -24.25
C PRO A 243 -12.42 -3.34 -24.15
N PRO A 244 -12.25 -2.44 -25.14
CA PRO A 244 -12.91 -1.13 -25.15
C PRO A 244 -14.41 -1.22 -24.89
N GLU A 245 -15.10 -2.18 -25.51
CA GLU A 245 -16.54 -2.39 -25.35
C GLU A 245 -16.99 -2.84 -23.95
N VAL A 246 -16.04 -3.24 -23.08
CA VAL A 246 -16.30 -3.50 -21.66
C VAL A 246 -16.04 -2.22 -20.86
N ARG A 247 -14.93 -1.52 -21.12
CA ARG A 247 -14.57 -0.27 -20.43
C ARG A 247 -15.61 0.82 -20.64
N ASP A 248 -16.07 0.98 -21.87
CA ASP A 248 -16.97 2.05 -22.30
C ASP A 248 -18.42 1.87 -21.78
N ARG A 249 -18.72 0.78 -21.06
CA ARG A 249 -20.03 0.54 -20.46
C ARG A 249 -20.25 1.31 -19.16
N TYR A 250 -19.19 1.76 -18.51
CA TYR A 250 -19.23 2.31 -17.15
C TYR A 250 -18.76 3.76 -17.15
N ASP A 251 -19.51 4.65 -16.48
CA ASP A 251 -19.10 6.04 -16.28
C ASP A 251 -18.09 6.14 -15.12
N VAL A 252 -16.83 6.40 -15.46
CA VAL A 252 -15.75 6.63 -14.48
C VAL A 252 -15.46 8.11 -14.22
N SER A 253 -16.26 9.02 -14.76
CA SER A 253 -16.03 10.48 -14.65
C SER A 253 -16.20 11.03 -13.24
N SER A 254 -16.74 10.24 -12.29
CA SER A 254 -16.81 10.63 -10.89
C SER A 254 -15.46 10.58 -10.18
N LEU A 255 -14.46 9.86 -10.70
CA LEU A 255 -13.13 9.77 -10.12
C LEU A 255 -12.47 11.16 -10.10
N LYS A 256 -12.02 11.57 -8.92
CA LYS A 256 -11.34 12.85 -8.67
C LYS A 256 -9.90 12.64 -8.22
N GLN A 257 -9.65 11.57 -7.47
CA GLN A 257 -8.33 11.24 -6.97
C GLN A 257 -8.18 9.74 -6.77
N VAL A 258 -7.34 9.11 -7.57
CA VAL A 258 -6.88 7.75 -7.36
C VAL A 258 -5.42 7.81 -6.94
N ILE A 259 -5.09 7.24 -5.80
CA ILE A 259 -3.70 7.16 -5.34
C ILE A 259 -3.18 5.76 -5.60
N HIS A 260 -1.93 5.66 -6.06
CA HIS A 260 -1.23 4.39 -6.10
C HIS A 260 0.14 4.44 -5.43
N THR A 261 0.53 3.29 -4.89
CA THR A 261 1.81 3.08 -4.22
C THR A 261 2.16 1.59 -4.18
N GLY A 262 3.28 1.25 -3.52
CA GLY A 262 3.64 -0.11 -3.14
C GLY A 262 4.41 -0.89 -4.19
N ALA A 263 4.37 -0.47 -5.46
CA ALA A 263 5.22 -0.94 -6.55
C ALA A 263 5.48 0.20 -7.54
N ALA A 264 6.57 0.11 -8.31
CA ALA A 264 6.81 1.04 -9.41
C ALA A 264 5.73 0.89 -10.48
N CYS A 265 5.19 2.00 -10.98
CA CYS A 265 4.24 2.00 -12.08
C CYS A 265 4.96 2.25 -13.41
N PRO A 266 4.85 1.35 -14.40
CA PRO A 266 5.39 1.63 -15.72
C PRO A 266 4.81 2.92 -16.30
N VAL A 267 5.67 3.75 -16.90
CA VAL A 267 5.27 5.06 -17.45
C VAL A 267 4.11 4.94 -18.43
N ALA A 268 4.16 3.94 -19.32
CA ALA A 268 3.10 3.68 -20.28
C ALA A 268 1.76 3.32 -19.62
N VAL A 269 1.78 2.55 -18.53
CA VAL A 269 0.56 2.16 -17.78
C VAL A 269 -0.06 3.37 -17.11
N LYS A 270 0.74 4.16 -16.37
CA LYS A 270 0.25 5.37 -15.68
C LYS A 270 -0.31 6.38 -16.67
N LYS A 271 0.37 6.59 -17.80
CA LYS A 271 -0.12 7.46 -18.88
C LYS A 271 -1.41 6.93 -19.49
N GLY A 272 -1.50 5.64 -19.79
CA GLY A 272 -2.72 5.03 -20.34
C GLY A 272 -3.94 5.18 -19.43
N ILE A 273 -3.75 5.09 -18.11
CA ILE A 273 -4.83 5.39 -17.15
C ILE A 273 -5.19 6.88 -17.17
N MET A 274 -4.22 7.79 -17.17
CA MET A 274 -4.52 9.22 -17.20
C MET A 274 -5.17 9.67 -18.52
N ASP A 275 -4.84 9.03 -19.63
CA ASP A 275 -5.51 9.25 -20.92
C ASP A 275 -6.99 8.79 -20.85
N TRP A 276 -7.30 7.78 -20.03
CA TRP A 276 -8.65 7.25 -19.87
C TRP A 276 -9.49 7.99 -18.80
N TRP A 277 -8.96 8.14 -17.58
CA TRP A 277 -9.69 8.73 -16.44
C TRP A 277 -9.49 10.24 -16.30
N GLY A 278 -8.54 10.82 -17.05
CA GLY A 278 -8.03 12.16 -16.82
C GLY A 278 -6.87 12.18 -15.81
N PRO A 279 -6.28 13.36 -15.55
CA PRO A 279 -5.15 13.53 -14.64
C PRO A 279 -5.60 13.45 -13.17
N VAL A 280 -6.11 12.29 -12.76
CA VAL A 280 -6.59 12.01 -11.39
C VAL A 280 -5.71 11.00 -10.65
N LEU A 281 -4.61 10.54 -11.27
CA LEU A 281 -3.76 9.47 -10.74
C LEU A 281 -2.54 10.02 -9.99
N TYR A 282 -2.67 10.13 -8.67
CA TYR A 282 -1.63 10.54 -7.73
C TYR A 282 -0.71 9.37 -7.40
N GLU A 283 0.55 9.67 -7.10
CA GLU A 283 1.53 8.66 -6.70
C GLU A 283 2.31 9.13 -5.50
N TYR A 284 2.58 8.19 -4.59
CA TYR A 284 3.48 8.46 -3.49
C TYR A 284 4.41 7.27 -3.23
N TYR A 285 5.60 7.59 -2.73
CA TYR A 285 6.60 6.61 -2.33
C TYR A 285 6.86 6.70 -0.82
N GLY A 286 7.02 5.51 -0.22
CA GLY A 286 7.39 5.34 1.16
C GLY A 286 7.29 3.87 1.59
N SER A 287 7.39 3.66 2.90
CA SER A 287 7.35 2.34 3.53
C SER A 287 6.46 2.38 4.77
N THR A 288 6.19 1.24 5.37
CA THR A 288 5.45 1.19 6.64
C THR A 288 6.18 1.98 7.74
N GLU A 289 7.50 2.02 7.69
CA GLU A 289 8.42 2.73 8.60
C GLU A 289 8.49 4.24 8.32
N SER A 290 8.56 4.63 7.04
CA SER A 290 8.68 6.04 6.64
C SER A 290 7.34 6.74 6.36
N THR A 291 6.22 6.02 6.34
CA THR A 291 4.91 6.52 5.91
C THR A 291 4.91 6.98 4.44
N ILE A 292 4.46 8.20 4.15
CA ILE A 292 4.51 8.81 2.82
C ILE A 292 5.69 9.78 2.82
N ALA A 293 6.80 9.41 2.19
CA ALA A 293 8.01 10.23 2.20
C ALA A 293 8.08 11.16 0.99
N PHE A 294 7.60 10.70 -0.17
CA PHE A 294 7.55 11.46 -1.42
C PHE A 294 6.18 11.37 -2.03
N ALA A 295 5.75 12.42 -2.74
CA ALA A 295 4.52 12.38 -3.54
C ALA A 295 4.61 13.26 -4.78
N VAL A 296 3.82 12.90 -5.79
CA VAL A 296 3.66 13.65 -7.03
C VAL A 296 2.19 13.70 -7.44
N LYS A 297 1.76 14.90 -7.80
CA LYS A 297 0.41 15.14 -8.34
C LYS A 297 0.37 14.82 -9.84
N PRO A 298 -0.80 14.50 -10.40
CA PRO A 298 -0.93 14.05 -11.79
C PRO A 298 -0.30 15.02 -12.80
N GLU A 299 -0.51 16.32 -12.64
CA GLU A 299 0.00 17.36 -13.53
C GLU A 299 1.53 17.45 -13.47
N GLU A 300 2.11 17.40 -12.27
CA GLU A 300 3.57 17.40 -12.09
C GLU A 300 4.20 16.13 -12.68
N TRP A 301 3.53 14.99 -12.53
CA TRP A 301 4.00 13.73 -13.11
C TRP A 301 3.98 13.76 -14.64
N LEU A 302 2.99 14.40 -15.27
CA LEU A 302 2.93 14.54 -16.73
C LEU A 302 4.11 15.34 -17.30
N GLU A 303 4.66 16.28 -16.52
CA GLU A 303 5.87 17.01 -16.87
C GLU A 303 7.15 16.20 -16.64
N ARG A 304 7.11 15.20 -15.75
CA ARG A 304 8.26 14.36 -15.35
C ARG A 304 7.91 12.88 -15.24
N PRO A 305 7.56 12.20 -16.36
CA PRO A 305 7.10 10.82 -16.29
C PRO A 305 8.12 9.87 -15.65
N GLY A 306 7.65 9.01 -14.74
CA GLY A 306 8.47 8.03 -14.03
C GLY A 306 8.99 8.49 -12.66
N THR A 307 8.77 9.75 -12.28
CA THR A 307 9.05 10.21 -10.92
C THR A 307 8.03 9.68 -9.92
N VAL A 308 8.46 9.47 -8.67
CA VAL A 308 7.58 9.29 -7.51
C VAL A 308 7.41 10.58 -6.70
N GLY A 309 7.95 11.68 -7.21
CA GLY A 309 7.74 13.02 -6.70
C GLY A 309 8.84 13.58 -5.85
N ARG A 310 8.45 14.52 -4.99
CA ARG A 310 9.36 15.28 -4.12
C ARG A 310 9.08 14.94 -2.66
N PRO A 311 10.04 15.19 -1.74
CA PRO A 311 9.79 15.03 -0.32
C PRO A 311 8.54 15.82 0.09
N VAL A 312 7.62 15.15 0.78
CA VAL A 312 6.39 15.79 1.26
C VAL A 312 6.70 16.73 2.44
N PRO A 313 5.79 17.63 2.84
CA PRO A 313 6.01 18.47 4.02
C PRO A 313 6.43 17.62 5.21
N THR A 314 7.39 18.13 6.01
CA THR A 314 8.01 17.45 7.17
C THR A 314 8.96 16.30 6.86
N PHE A 315 9.21 16.01 5.57
CA PHE A 315 10.19 15.02 5.13
C PHE A 315 11.39 15.67 4.45
N GLU A 316 12.55 15.11 4.73
CA GLU A 316 13.80 15.37 4.02
C GLU A 316 14.31 14.06 3.41
N ALA A 317 15.05 14.15 2.31
CA ALA A 317 15.65 12.99 1.68
C ALA A 317 17.04 13.28 1.10
N LYS A 318 17.86 12.23 1.02
CA LYS A 318 19.21 12.24 0.45
C LYS A 318 19.47 10.95 -0.32
N ILE A 319 20.32 11.04 -1.33
CA ILE A 319 20.86 9.89 -2.05
C ILE A 319 22.32 9.73 -1.65
N LEU A 320 22.68 8.61 -1.05
CA LEU A 320 24.04 8.36 -0.57
C LEU A 320 24.71 7.21 -1.33
N ASP A 321 26.02 7.31 -1.51
CA ASP A 321 26.87 6.23 -2.01
C ASP A 321 27.16 5.16 -0.92
N GLU A 322 28.04 4.20 -1.24
CA GLU A 322 28.42 3.13 -0.30
C GLU A 322 29.26 3.63 0.90
N ASN A 323 29.95 4.77 0.75
CA ASN A 323 30.72 5.40 1.83
C ASN A 323 29.81 6.28 2.72
N GLY A 324 28.67 6.69 2.17
CA GLY A 324 27.71 7.59 2.79
C GLY A 324 27.85 9.05 2.42
N ASP A 325 28.58 9.33 1.37
CA ASP A 325 28.67 10.66 0.81
C ASP A 325 27.43 10.94 -0.05
N GLU A 326 26.94 12.17 0.01
CA GLU A 326 25.76 12.58 -0.75
C GLU A 326 26.10 12.70 -2.24
N LEU A 327 25.34 12.01 -3.07
CA LEU A 327 25.55 11.98 -4.52
C LEU A 327 24.94 13.21 -5.21
N PRO A 328 25.55 13.70 -6.30
CA PRO A 328 24.98 14.78 -7.09
C PRO A 328 23.69 14.35 -7.83
N PRO A 329 22.88 15.31 -8.33
CA PRO A 329 21.66 14.98 -9.06
C PRO A 329 21.92 14.07 -10.27
N GLY A 330 21.04 13.08 -10.46
CA GLY A 330 21.10 12.10 -11.55
C GLY A 330 21.94 10.86 -11.25
N GLU A 331 22.70 10.82 -10.16
CA GLU A 331 23.52 9.65 -9.80
C GLU A 331 22.74 8.68 -8.89
N PRO A 332 22.62 7.38 -9.27
CA PRO A 332 21.93 6.39 -8.45
C PRO A 332 22.67 6.04 -7.17
N GLY A 333 21.96 6.04 -6.04
CA GLY A 333 22.46 5.60 -4.74
C GLY A 333 21.36 5.14 -3.80
N MET A 334 21.72 4.82 -2.57
CA MET A 334 20.74 4.41 -1.54
C MET A 334 19.89 5.61 -1.12
N ILE A 335 18.57 5.42 -1.10
CA ILE A 335 17.63 6.45 -0.63
C ILE A 335 17.65 6.47 0.89
N TYR A 336 17.78 7.67 1.47
CA TYR A 336 17.64 7.94 2.89
C TYR A 336 16.57 9.00 3.11
N VAL A 337 15.71 8.80 4.11
CA VAL A 337 14.63 9.73 4.46
C VAL A 337 14.62 10.06 5.95
N LYS A 338 14.21 11.27 6.28
CA LYS A 338 14.05 11.74 7.66
C LYS A 338 12.69 12.42 7.79
N SER A 339 11.93 12.09 8.84
CA SER A 339 10.65 12.72 9.16
C SER A 339 10.74 13.47 10.47
N SER A 340 10.13 14.67 10.54
CA SER A 340 10.01 15.41 11.79
C SER A 340 8.70 15.16 12.55
N LEU A 341 7.78 14.34 12.02
CA LEU A 341 6.44 14.12 12.62
C LEU A 341 6.41 13.01 13.67
N ALA A 342 7.09 11.88 13.42
CA ALA A 342 7.22 10.79 14.40
C ALA A 342 8.27 9.76 13.95
N GLY A 343 8.98 9.17 14.91
CA GLY A 343 9.82 8.00 14.70
C GLY A 343 9.02 6.68 14.68
N PHE A 344 9.71 5.58 14.42
CA PHE A 344 9.16 4.23 14.53
C PHE A 344 10.18 3.31 15.23
N GLU A 345 9.69 2.19 15.75
CA GLU A 345 10.51 1.09 16.23
C GLU A 345 9.95 -0.23 15.71
N TYR A 346 10.83 -1.20 15.44
CA TYR A 346 10.38 -2.59 15.30
C TYR A 346 10.09 -3.17 16.69
N ARG A 347 8.87 -3.71 16.86
CA ARG A 347 8.40 -4.34 18.10
C ARG A 347 9.43 -5.36 18.58
N LYS A 348 9.87 -5.21 19.84
CA LYS A 348 10.84 -6.09 20.51
C LYS A 348 12.18 -6.29 19.79
N ASP A 349 12.52 -5.42 18.83
CA ASP A 349 13.73 -5.57 18.00
C ASP A 349 14.49 -4.24 17.83
N PRO A 350 15.04 -3.67 18.92
CA PRO A 350 15.82 -2.44 18.85
C PRO A 350 17.08 -2.59 17.98
N GLY A 351 17.61 -3.80 17.85
CA GLY A 351 18.77 -4.09 16.99
C GLY A 351 18.44 -3.88 15.51
N LYS A 352 17.32 -4.43 15.02
CA LYS A 352 16.86 -4.17 13.65
C LYS A 352 16.45 -2.72 13.44
N THR A 353 15.90 -2.05 14.47
CA THR A 353 15.55 -0.63 14.38
C THR A 353 16.83 0.17 14.12
N ALA A 354 17.85 0.01 14.97
CA ALA A 354 19.13 0.68 14.82
C ALA A 354 19.82 0.35 13.48
N ALA A 355 19.75 -0.91 13.02
CA ALA A 355 20.34 -1.33 11.74
C ALA A 355 19.66 -0.71 10.51
N SER A 356 18.40 -0.27 10.64
CA SER A 356 17.67 0.42 9.57
C SER A 356 17.91 1.94 9.52
N MET A 357 18.65 2.46 10.50
CA MET A 357 18.91 3.89 10.69
C MET A 357 20.40 4.21 10.47
N ARG A 358 20.66 5.42 9.97
CA ARG A 358 21.99 6.06 9.93
C ARG A 358 21.88 7.42 10.61
N GLY A 359 22.07 7.44 11.92
CA GLY A 359 21.70 8.59 12.74
C GLY A 359 20.19 8.81 12.69
N GLU A 360 19.75 10.00 12.26
CA GLU A 360 18.33 10.33 12.10
C GLU A 360 17.73 9.89 10.77
N TRP A 361 18.55 9.34 9.86
CA TRP A 361 18.12 8.96 8.51
C TRP A 361 17.73 7.50 8.45
N TYR A 362 16.49 7.22 8.05
CA TYR A 362 16.00 5.88 7.78
C TYR A 362 16.34 5.48 6.34
N ALA A 363 16.78 4.23 6.14
CA ALA A 363 17.01 3.64 4.82
C ALA A 363 15.89 2.64 4.47
N PRO A 364 15.00 2.94 3.52
CA PRO A 364 13.98 2.00 3.04
C PRO A 364 14.55 0.76 2.35
N GLY A 365 15.81 0.83 1.88
CA GLY A 365 16.50 -0.25 1.16
C GLY A 365 16.36 -0.18 -0.37
N ASP A 366 15.78 0.90 -0.88
CA ASP A 366 15.60 1.16 -2.31
C ASP A 366 16.73 2.06 -2.86
N ILE A 367 17.12 1.80 -4.11
CA ILE A 367 18.08 2.59 -4.88
C ILE A 367 17.30 3.54 -5.80
N GLY A 368 17.72 4.78 -5.86
CA GLY A 368 17.16 5.79 -6.75
C GLY A 368 18.10 6.97 -6.95
N PHE A 369 17.65 7.94 -7.72
CA PHE A 369 18.34 9.22 -7.89
C PHE A 369 17.33 10.37 -7.83
N MET A 370 17.79 11.53 -7.38
CA MET A 370 17.02 12.77 -7.52
C MET A 370 17.51 13.55 -8.72
N ASP A 371 16.60 14.15 -9.49
CA ASP A 371 16.99 15.12 -10.51
C ASP A 371 17.37 16.48 -9.90
N LYS A 372 17.80 17.41 -10.75
CA LYS A 372 18.26 18.74 -10.33
C LYS A 372 17.19 19.59 -9.62
N ASP A 373 15.91 19.23 -9.76
CA ASP A 373 14.77 19.94 -9.16
C ASP A 373 14.19 19.16 -7.96
N GLY A 374 14.87 18.09 -7.53
CA GLY A 374 14.56 17.31 -6.33
C GLY A 374 13.51 16.21 -6.52
N TYR A 375 13.18 15.85 -7.77
CA TYR A 375 12.24 14.75 -8.06
C TYR A 375 12.95 13.41 -8.01
N LEU A 376 12.41 12.47 -7.25
CA LEU A 376 12.94 11.12 -7.07
C LEU A 376 12.50 10.19 -8.20
N PHE A 377 13.44 9.41 -8.71
CA PHE A 377 13.24 8.30 -9.63
C PHE A 377 13.75 7.02 -8.97
N LEU A 378 12.89 6.00 -8.92
CA LEU A 378 13.23 4.71 -8.34
C LEU A 378 13.91 3.82 -9.37
N CYS A 379 15.00 3.16 -8.98
CA CYS A 379 15.67 2.16 -9.81
C CYS A 379 15.18 0.75 -9.45
N ASP A 380 15.54 0.24 -8.26
CA ASP A 380 15.05 -1.04 -7.72
C ASP A 380 15.46 -1.16 -6.24
N ARG A 381 15.13 -2.29 -5.61
CA ARG A 381 15.70 -2.67 -4.32
C ARG A 381 17.17 -3.04 -4.43
N ARG A 382 17.97 -2.64 -3.44
CA ARG A 382 19.38 -3.06 -3.36
C ARG A 382 19.53 -4.58 -3.35
N THR A 383 18.60 -5.30 -2.72
CA THR A 383 18.62 -6.77 -2.64
C THR A 383 18.31 -7.47 -3.96
N ASP A 384 17.69 -6.74 -4.89
CA ASP A 384 17.15 -7.29 -6.13
C ASP A 384 18.05 -6.95 -7.32
N LEU A 385 19.00 -6.03 -7.12
CA LEU A 385 20.03 -5.67 -8.08
C LEU A 385 20.77 -6.90 -8.61
N ILE A 386 20.74 -7.09 -9.93
CA ILE A 386 21.47 -8.15 -10.60
C ILE A 386 22.83 -7.58 -11.00
N ILE A 387 23.90 -8.19 -10.50
CA ILE A 387 25.27 -7.88 -10.93
C ILE A 387 25.70 -8.95 -11.93
N SER A 388 25.79 -8.57 -13.21
CA SER A 388 26.18 -9.43 -14.32
C SER A 388 27.37 -8.82 -15.05
N GLY A 389 28.49 -9.53 -15.18
CA GLY A 389 29.68 -9.02 -15.86
C GLY A 389 30.24 -7.71 -15.28
N GLY A 390 30.03 -7.47 -13.98
CA GLY A 390 30.45 -6.24 -13.30
C GLY A 390 29.54 -5.03 -13.49
N VAL A 391 28.38 -5.19 -14.14
CA VAL A 391 27.41 -4.10 -14.35
C VAL A 391 26.15 -4.29 -13.52
N ASN A 392 25.58 -3.18 -13.07
CA ASN A 392 24.33 -3.11 -12.33
C ASN A 392 23.14 -3.19 -13.30
N ILE A 393 22.33 -4.22 -13.15
CA ILE A 393 21.10 -4.43 -13.92
C ILE A 393 19.92 -4.40 -12.94
N TYR A 394 18.99 -3.47 -13.17
CA TYR A 394 17.79 -3.29 -12.36
C TYR A 394 16.63 -4.09 -12.97
N PRO A 395 16.16 -5.17 -12.32
CA PRO A 395 15.01 -5.95 -12.79
C PRO A 395 13.80 -5.11 -13.21
N ALA A 396 13.45 -4.10 -12.42
CA ALA A 396 12.28 -3.25 -12.66
C ALA A 396 12.30 -2.55 -14.04
N GLU A 397 13.49 -2.17 -14.55
CA GLU A 397 13.64 -1.55 -15.87
C GLU A 397 13.24 -2.52 -17.00
N ILE A 398 13.62 -3.78 -16.85
CA ILE A 398 13.32 -4.85 -17.82
C ILE A 398 11.85 -5.25 -17.71
N GLU A 399 11.34 -5.39 -16.48
CA GLU A 399 9.93 -5.68 -16.21
C GLU A 399 9.02 -4.61 -16.82
N ALA A 400 9.33 -3.33 -16.62
CA ALA A 400 8.57 -2.21 -17.19
C ALA A 400 8.56 -2.25 -18.72
N ALA A 401 9.71 -2.51 -19.36
CA ALA A 401 9.80 -2.60 -20.82
C ALA A 401 9.05 -3.83 -21.38
N LEU A 402 9.05 -4.97 -20.69
CA LEU A 402 8.29 -6.16 -21.11
C LEU A 402 6.77 -5.99 -20.93
N LEU A 403 6.33 -5.27 -19.89
CA LEU A 403 4.91 -4.99 -19.65
C LEU A 403 4.27 -4.10 -20.73
N GLU A 404 5.07 -3.38 -21.52
CA GLU A 404 4.57 -2.63 -22.69
C GLU A 404 4.21 -3.54 -23.88
N HIS A 405 4.65 -4.81 -23.86
CA HIS A 405 4.31 -5.75 -24.93
C HIS A 405 2.85 -6.21 -24.79
N PRO A 406 2.02 -6.12 -25.85
CA PRO A 406 0.58 -6.41 -25.76
C PRO A 406 0.25 -7.86 -25.37
N ALA A 407 1.19 -8.79 -25.60
CA ALA A 407 1.04 -10.19 -25.22
C ALA A 407 1.49 -10.53 -23.79
N VAL A 408 1.98 -9.56 -23.00
CA VAL A 408 2.51 -9.77 -21.64
C VAL A 408 1.50 -9.29 -20.60
N ALA A 409 0.95 -10.22 -19.82
CA ALA A 409 0.04 -9.93 -18.73
C ALA A 409 0.79 -9.55 -17.44
N ASP A 410 1.93 -10.21 -17.17
CA ASP A 410 2.77 -9.95 -16.02
C ASP A 410 4.20 -10.46 -16.27
N VAL A 411 5.17 -9.99 -15.51
CA VAL A 411 6.57 -10.41 -15.61
C VAL A 411 7.30 -10.26 -14.28
N ALA A 412 8.18 -11.22 -13.99
CA ALA A 412 9.17 -11.13 -12.91
C ALA A 412 10.57 -11.38 -13.48
N VAL A 413 11.50 -10.48 -13.22
CA VAL A 413 12.90 -10.61 -13.64
C VAL A 413 13.76 -10.94 -12.42
N ILE A 414 14.56 -11.98 -12.54
CA ILE A 414 15.46 -12.46 -11.48
C ILE A 414 16.88 -12.64 -11.99
N GLY A 415 17.85 -12.42 -11.10
CA GLY A 415 19.25 -12.78 -11.32
C GLY A 415 19.50 -14.19 -10.82
N VAL A 416 20.09 -15.04 -11.65
CA VAL A 416 20.37 -16.45 -11.33
C VAL A 416 21.87 -16.68 -11.41
N PRO A 417 22.52 -17.38 -10.46
CA PRO A 417 23.97 -17.58 -10.48
C PRO A 417 24.48 -18.13 -11.82
N ASP A 418 25.56 -17.56 -12.30
CA ASP A 418 26.22 -17.95 -13.54
C ASP A 418 27.76 -17.93 -13.36
N PRO A 419 28.49 -19.00 -13.76
CA PRO A 419 29.93 -19.07 -13.57
C PRO A 419 30.76 -18.04 -14.35
N GLU A 420 30.28 -17.57 -15.49
CA GLU A 420 30.99 -16.64 -16.38
C GLU A 420 30.68 -15.18 -16.03
N TRP A 421 29.42 -14.89 -15.74
CA TRP A 421 28.92 -13.53 -15.58
C TRP A 421 28.61 -13.16 -14.13
N GLY A 422 28.76 -14.09 -13.18
CA GLY A 422 28.29 -13.94 -11.80
C GLY A 422 26.80 -14.21 -11.70
N HIS A 423 25.98 -13.46 -12.45
CA HIS A 423 24.55 -13.75 -12.62
C HIS A 423 24.11 -13.63 -14.08
N ASN A 424 23.16 -14.46 -14.47
CA ASN A 424 22.36 -14.31 -15.68
C ASN A 424 20.99 -13.70 -15.34
N VAL A 425 20.50 -12.86 -16.25
CA VAL A 425 19.14 -12.31 -16.19
C VAL A 425 18.16 -13.32 -16.75
N VAL A 426 17.13 -13.66 -15.97
CA VAL A 426 16.02 -14.52 -16.37
C VAL A 426 14.71 -13.75 -16.23
N ALA A 427 13.89 -13.76 -17.28
CA ALA A 427 12.53 -13.21 -17.25
C ALA A 427 11.50 -14.35 -17.21
N LEU A 428 10.68 -14.35 -16.16
CA LEU A 428 9.51 -15.21 -16.02
C LEU A 428 8.29 -14.42 -16.49
N VAL A 429 7.74 -14.80 -17.64
CA VAL A 429 6.70 -14.04 -18.35
C VAL A 429 5.36 -14.74 -18.24
N GLN A 430 4.36 -14.03 -17.74
CA GLN A 430 2.97 -14.46 -17.81
C GLN A 430 2.32 -13.86 -19.06
N PRO A 431 1.92 -14.67 -20.05
CA PRO A 431 1.26 -14.16 -21.25
C PRO A 431 -0.20 -13.79 -20.97
N VAL A 432 -0.76 -12.89 -21.77
CA VAL A 432 -2.22 -12.69 -21.84
C VAL A 432 -2.92 -13.96 -22.36
N PRO A 433 -4.19 -14.21 -22.04
CA PRO A 433 -4.94 -15.31 -22.63
C PRO A 433 -4.95 -15.25 -24.17
N GLY A 434 -4.44 -16.29 -24.82
CA GLY A 434 -4.33 -16.34 -26.28
C GLY A 434 -3.00 -16.90 -26.77
N PRO A 435 -2.59 -16.59 -28.01
CA PRO A 435 -1.30 -17.00 -28.55
C PRO A 435 -0.14 -16.42 -27.73
N ARG A 436 0.80 -17.28 -27.34
CA ARG A 436 2.01 -16.87 -26.61
C ARG A 436 3.00 -16.21 -27.58
N PRO A 437 3.67 -15.11 -27.20
CA PRO A 437 4.74 -14.55 -28.01
C PRO A 437 5.96 -15.49 -28.01
N SER A 438 6.83 -15.36 -29.01
CA SER A 438 8.13 -16.05 -28.97
C SER A 438 9.14 -15.28 -28.10
N PRO A 439 10.17 -15.95 -27.53
CA PRO A 439 11.26 -15.25 -26.85
C PRO A 439 11.96 -14.21 -27.73
N GLU A 440 12.12 -14.49 -29.03
CA GLU A 440 12.74 -13.57 -29.98
C GLU A 440 11.90 -12.30 -30.18
N GLU A 441 10.58 -12.44 -30.30
CA GLU A 441 9.65 -11.30 -30.35
C GLU A 441 9.76 -10.40 -29.11
N LEU A 442 9.89 -10.99 -27.93
CA LEU A 442 10.05 -10.23 -26.68
C LEU A 442 11.43 -9.54 -26.60
N LEU A 443 12.50 -10.17 -27.08
CA LEU A 443 13.82 -9.56 -27.15
C LEU A 443 13.88 -8.42 -28.18
N ASP A 444 13.25 -8.60 -29.34
CA ASP A 444 13.10 -7.55 -30.35
C ASP A 444 12.30 -6.36 -29.81
N HIS A 445 11.27 -6.62 -29.00
CA HIS A 445 10.54 -5.57 -28.29
C HIS A 445 11.41 -4.78 -27.31
N LEU A 446 12.34 -5.45 -26.62
CA LEU A 446 13.28 -4.81 -25.69
C LEU A 446 14.39 -4.00 -26.39
N GLY A 447 14.84 -4.44 -27.57
CA GLY A 447 15.93 -3.84 -28.35
C GLY A 447 15.94 -2.31 -28.44
N PRO A 448 14.85 -1.66 -28.88
CA PRO A 448 14.80 -0.21 -28.99
C PRO A 448 14.62 0.53 -27.65
N ARG A 449 14.32 -0.17 -26.55
CA ARG A 449 13.92 0.41 -25.25
C ARG A 449 15.03 0.38 -24.21
N ILE A 450 15.78 -0.73 -24.13
CA ILE A 450 16.81 -0.93 -23.11
C ILE A 450 18.08 -1.49 -23.74
N ALA A 451 19.23 -1.16 -23.14
CA ALA A 451 20.53 -1.59 -23.62
C ALA A 451 20.65 -3.13 -23.66
N ARG A 452 21.24 -3.65 -24.74
CA ARG A 452 21.31 -5.10 -25.03
C ARG A 452 21.91 -5.95 -23.91
N PHE A 453 22.88 -5.42 -23.16
CA PHE A 453 23.49 -6.17 -22.05
C PHE A 453 22.53 -6.43 -20.87
N LYS A 454 21.42 -5.69 -20.79
CA LYS A 454 20.36 -5.87 -19.78
C LYS A 454 19.34 -6.91 -20.20
N HIS A 455 19.36 -7.36 -21.46
CA HIS A 455 18.35 -8.27 -21.98
C HIS A 455 18.39 -9.61 -21.24
N PRO A 456 17.22 -10.21 -20.93
CA PRO A 456 17.17 -11.55 -20.38
C PRO A 456 17.87 -12.55 -21.30
N LYS A 457 18.75 -13.38 -20.73
CA LYS A 457 19.35 -14.50 -21.46
C LYS A 457 18.40 -15.70 -21.53
N VAL A 458 17.44 -15.77 -20.61
CA VAL A 458 16.39 -16.78 -20.57
C VAL A 458 15.06 -16.09 -20.41
N ILE A 459 14.10 -16.48 -21.24
CA ILE A 459 12.69 -16.11 -21.12
C ILE A 459 11.91 -17.42 -20.92
N GLU A 460 11.18 -17.52 -19.81
CA GLU A 460 10.38 -18.68 -19.47
C GLU A 460 8.93 -18.27 -19.23
N PHE A 461 7.99 -18.98 -19.84
CA PHE A 461 6.57 -18.68 -19.68
C PHE A 461 5.98 -19.36 -18.45
N ARG A 462 5.24 -18.61 -17.66
CA ARG A 462 4.50 -19.10 -16.48
C ARG A 462 3.02 -18.80 -16.66
N ASP A 463 2.16 -19.70 -16.17
CA ASP A 463 0.72 -19.46 -16.22
C ASP A 463 0.29 -18.38 -15.19
N GLU A 464 1.03 -18.29 -14.06
CA GLU A 464 0.83 -17.27 -13.03
C GLU A 464 2.15 -16.94 -12.32
N LEU A 465 2.31 -15.69 -11.87
CA LEU A 465 3.41 -15.24 -11.02
C LEU A 465 2.94 -15.06 -9.56
N PRO A 466 3.80 -15.36 -8.57
CA PRO A 466 3.40 -15.37 -7.15
C PRO A 466 3.39 -13.95 -6.55
N ARG A 467 2.52 -13.07 -7.07
CA ARG A 467 2.29 -11.74 -6.51
C ARG A 467 1.33 -11.80 -5.32
N THR A 468 1.54 -10.94 -4.33
CA THR A 468 0.56 -10.65 -3.30
C THR A 468 -0.63 -9.91 -3.91
N PRO A 469 -1.79 -9.85 -3.23
CA PRO A 469 -2.93 -9.05 -3.69
C PRO A 469 -2.63 -7.53 -3.77
N THR A 470 -1.57 -7.06 -3.11
CA THR A 470 -1.02 -5.68 -3.26
C THR A 470 -0.03 -5.54 -4.41
N GLY A 471 0.06 -6.53 -5.30
CA GLY A 471 0.93 -6.51 -6.48
C GLY A 471 2.42 -6.73 -6.19
N LYS A 472 2.81 -6.90 -4.92
CA LYS A 472 4.21 -7.13 -4.53
C LYS A 472 4.63 -8.56 -4.84
N LEU A 473 5.89 -8.76 -5.18
CA LEU A 473 6.47 -10.08 -5.42
C LEU A 473 7.75 -10.20 -4.61
N SER A 474 7.96 -11.36 -3.98
CA SER A 474 9.24 -11.67 -3.32
C SER A 474 10.21 -12.25 -4.34
N ARG A 475 11.13 -11.42 -4.86
CA ARG A 475 12.10 -11.87 -5.87
C ARG A 475 13.05 -12.94 -5.35
N SER A 476 13.40 -12.90 -4.06
CA SER A 476 14.20 -13.94 -3.42
C SER A 476 13.48 -15.29 -3.46
N LYS A 477 12.21 -15.34 -3.06
CA LYS A 477 11.40 -16.57 -3.08
C LYS A 477 11.21 -17.09 -4.51
N VAL A 478 10.91 -16.20 -5.46
CA VAL A 478 10.80 -16.58 -6.88
C VAL A 478 12.11 -17.17 -7.41
N ARG A 479 13.25 -16.61 -7.03
CA ARG A 479 14.58 -17.14 -7.40
C ARG A 479 14.86 -18.49 -6.74
N GLU A 480 14.53 -18.66 -5.46
CA GLU A 480 14.67 -19.93 -4.74
C GLU A 480 13.83 -21.03 -5.39
N ASP A 481 12.54 -20.76 -5.66
CA ASP A 481 11.63 -21.69 -6.32
C ASP A 481 12.13 -22.04 -7.73
N TYR A 482 12.59 -21.05 -8.50
CA TYR A 482 13.16 -21.26 -9.83
C TYR A 482 14.39 -22.17 -9.79
N LEU A 483 15.32 -21.93 -8.87
CA LEU A 483 16.53 -22.75 -8.70
C LEU A 483 16.19 -24.18 -8.27
N ALA A 484 15.21 -24.35 -7.37
CA ALA A 484 14.78 -25.67 -6.90
C ALA A 484 14.19 -26.54 -8.02
N THR A 485 13.57 -25.93 -9.05
CA THR A 485 13.03 -26.68 -10.20
C THR A 485 14.09 -27.09 -11.24
N ARG A 486 15.33 -26.62 -11.10
CA ARG A 486 16.43 -26.88 -12.06
C ARG A 486 17.60 -27.67 -11.47
N GLY A 487 17.60 -27.92 -10.16
CA GLY A 487 18.49 -28.88 -9.49
C GLY A 487 17.83 -30.24 -9.40
#